data_AF-E8U7P0-F1
#
_entry.id   AF-E8U7P0-F1
#
_cell.length_a   1.000
_cell.length_b   1.000
_cell.length_c   1.000
_cell.angle_alpha   90.00
_cell.angle_beta   90.00
_cell.angle_gamma   90.00
#
_symmetry.space_group_name_H-M   'P 1'
#
loop_
_entity.id
_entity.type
_entity.pdbx_description
1 polymer ?
#
loop_
_entity_poly.entity_id
_entity_poly.type
_entity_poly.pdbx_seq_one_letter_code
_entity_poly.pdbx_strand_id
1 'polypeptide(L)'
;MRLIKPSSLVEYRDPQGRDFDCLAEVWRSSDERRAIVVLRDLPGAGTSEHAKLALARLQEAWLPFIAPHAHVQVLMMRPGHGRGKVRARVLAA
;
A
#
# COMPACT_ATOMS: atom_id res chain seq x y z
N MET A 1 0.68 -17.03 2.90
CA MET A 1 1.13 -15.64 2.65
C MET A 1 2.46 -15.45 3.36
N ARG A 2 3.45 -14.86 2.68
CA ARG A 2 4.79 -14.58 3.20
C ARG A 2 5.09 -13.09 3.08
N LEU A 3 5.58 -12.46 4.14
CA LEU A 3 6.10 -11.09 4.07
C LEU A 3 7.39 -11.09 3.25
N ILE A 4 7.42 -10.33 2.16
CA ILE A 4 8.59 -10.21 1.27
C ILE A 4 9.26 -8.83 1.34
N LYS A 5 8.51 -7.79 1.73
CA LYS A 5 9.05 -6.48 2.06
C LYS A 5 8.42 -6.03 3.39
N PRO A 6 9.22 -5.87 4.46
CA PRO A 6 8.71 -5.38 5.73
C PRO A 6 8.29 -3.92 5.62
N SER A 7 7.61 -3.41 6.65
CA SER A 7 7.14 -2.03 6.73
C SER A 7 8.27 -1.05 6.38
N SER A 8 8.12 -0.40 5.24
CA SER A 8 9.14 0.49 4.66
C SER A 8 8.50 1.82 4.31
N LEU A 9 9.23 2.91 4.54
CA LEU A 9 8.80 4.25 4.19
C LEU A 9 8.69 4.39 2.66
N VAL A 10 7.60 4.99 2.21
CA VAL A 10 7.34 5.32 0.81
C VAL A 10 6.99 6.78 0.74
N GLU A 11 7.82 7.53 0.01
CA GLU A 11 7.57 8.92 -0.32
C GLU A 11 6.80 9.00 -1.64
N TYR A 12 5.75 9.80 -1.69
CA TYR A 12 4.96 10.05 -2.88
C TYR A 12 4.47 11.49 -2.91
N ARG A 13 4.14 11.98 -4.12
CA ARG A 13 3.72 13.37 -4.33
C ARG A 13 2.27 13.44 -4.77
N ASP A 14 1.52 14.39 -4.23
CA ASP A 14 0.15 14.67 -4.68
C ASP A 14 0.13 15.56 -5.95
N PRO A 15 -1.03 15.68 -6.63
CA PRO A 15 -1.15 16.55 -7.81
C PRO A 15 -0.88 18.03 -7.54
N GLN A 16 -0.91 18.48 -6.28
CA GLN A 16 -0.58 19.84 -5.86
C GLN A 16 0.92 20.03 -5.60
N GLY A 17 1.74 18.99 -5.80
CA GLY A 17 3.19 19.03 -5.62
C GLY A 17 3.64 18.87 -4.18
N ARG A 18 2.76 18.47 -3.25
CA ARG A 18 3.11 18.22 -1.85
C ARG A 18 3.58 16.79 -1.67
N ASP A 19 4.65 16.65 -0.91
CA ASP A 19 5.23 15.35 -0.56
C ASP A 19 4.53 14.77 0.67
N PHE A 20 4.33 13.45 0.62
CA PHE A 20 3.71 12.66 1.67
C PHE A 20 4.47 11.36 1.85
N ASP A 21 4.40 10.87 3.07
CA ASP A 21 4.96 9.59 3.44
C ASP A 21 3.87 8.62 3.87
N CYS A 22 4.08 7.35 3.57
CA CYS A 22 3.30 6.27 4.13
C CYS A 22 4.18 5.05 4.40
N LEU A 23 3.66 4.11 5.18
CA LEU A 23 4.32 2.82 5.37
C LEU A 23 3.70 1.77 4.44
N ALA A 24 4.57 1.04 3.74
CA ALA A 24 4.17 -0.06 2.89
C ALA A 24 4.80 -1.39 3.33
N GLU A 25 3.98 -2.42 3.39
CA GLU A 25 4.40 -3.82 3.49
C GLU A 25 3.97 -4.56 2.24
N VAL A 26 4.77 -5.52 1.79
CA VAL A 26 4.41 -6.39 0.66
C VAL A 26 4.43 -7.84 1.09
N TRP A 27 3.28 -8.48 0.92
CA TRP A 27 3.03 -9.88 1.21
C TRP A 27 2.84 -10.62 -0.10
N ARG A 28 3.43 -11.79 -0.25
CA ARG A 28 3.26 -12.65 -1.43
C ARG A 28 2.56 -13.95 -1.06
N SER A 29 1.69 -14.43 -1.94
CA SER A 29 1.10 -15.77 -1.80
C SER A 29 2.16 -16.84 -1.99
N SER A 30 1.92 -18.02 -1.40
CA SER A 30 2.88 -19.13 -1.46
C SER A 30 3.02 -19.71 -2.88
N ASP A 31 2.01 -19.52 -3.73
CA ASP A 31 2.01 -19.89 -5.15
C ASP A 31 2.56 -18.78 -6.06
N GLU A 32 3.04 -17.67 -5.48
CA GLU A 32 3.62 -16.50 -6.14
C GLU A 32 2.72 -15.74 -7.13
N ARG A 33 1.47 -16.16 -7.29
CA ARG A 33 0.50 -15.57 -8.22
C ARG A 33 -0.15 -14.30 -7.71
N ARG A 34 -0.07 -14.02 -6.40
CA ARG A 34 -0.73 -12.86 -5.78
C ARG A 34 0.22 -12.13 -4.84
N ALA A 35 0.12 -10.82 -4.84
CA ALA A 35 0.78 -9.96 -3.88
C ALA A 35 -0.25 -9.04 -3.22
N ILE A 36 -0.10 -8.82 -1.92
CA ILE A 36 -0.90 -7.89 -1.15
C ILE A 36 0.04 -6.78 -0.67
N VAL A 37 -0.27 -5.55 -1.07
CA VAL A 37 0.38 -4.36 -0.54
C VAL A 37 -0.47 -3.81 0.58
N VAL A 38 0.10 -3.67 1.77
CA VAL A 38 -0.57 -3.03 2.91
C VAL A 38 -0.01 -1.63 3.06
N LEU A 39 -0.88 -0.62 2.96
CA LEU A 39 -0.54 0.78 3.18
C LEU A 39 -1.08 1.25 4.53
N ARG A 40 -0.23 1.93 5.31
CA ARG A 40 -0.54 2.52 6.62
C ARG A 40 -0.11 3.98 6.65
N ASP A 41 -0.63 4.70 7.64
CA ASP A 41 -0.31 6.12 7.90
C ASP A 41 -0.62 7.07 6.73
N LEU A 42 -1.56 6.67 5.88
CA LEU A 42 -2.09 7.52 4.83
C LEU A 42 -2.96 8.64 5.43
N PRO A 43 -3.00 9.83 4.80
CA PRO A 43 -3.90 10.90 5.20
C PRO A 43 -5.37 10.43 5.29
N GLY A 44 -6.06 10.84 6.36
CA GLY A 44 -7.46 10.46 6.60
C GLY A 44 -8.44 11.09 5.60
N ALA A 45 -8.19 12.34 5.21
CA ALA A 45 -8.89 12.97 4.09
C ALA A 45 -8.32 12.45 2.77
N GLY A 46 -9.17 12.04 1.83
CA GLY A 46 -8.70 11.58 0.52
C GLY A 46 -7.86 10.29 0.56
N THR A 47 -7.95 9.47 1.61
CA THR A 47 -7.13 8.24 1.78
C THR A 47 -7.07 7.37 0.53
N SER A 48 -8.20 7.25 -0.19
CA SER A 48 -8.28 6.48 -1.45
C SER A 48 -7.31 7.00 -2.51
N GLU A 49 -7.23 8.31 -2.68
CA GLU A 49 -6.41 8.95 -3.70
C GLU A 49 -4.94 8.90 -3.30
N HIS A 50 -4.63 9.19 -2.04
CA HIS A 50 -3.28 9.02 -1.50
C HIS A 50 -2.76 7.59 -1.65
N ALA A 51 -3.61 6.58 -1.43
CA ALA A 51 -3.20 5.20 -1.62
C ALA A 51 -2.98 4.80 -3.08
N LYS A 52 -3.77 5.36 -4.02
CA LYS A 52 -3.51 5.16 -5.45
C LYS A 52 -2.17 5.78 -5.86
N LEU A 53 -1.86 6.98 -5.35
CA LEU A 53 -0.58 7.64 -5.61
C LEU A 53 0.60 6.86 -5.03
N ALA A 54 0.49 6.42 -3.77
CA ALA A 54 1.48 5.56 -3.14
C ALA A 54 1.65 4.23 -3.90
N LEU A 55 0.55 3.62 -4.35
CA LEU A 55 0.60 2.40 -5.17
C LEU A 55 1.31 2.65 -6.50
N ALA A 56 1.00 3.74 -7.21
CA ALA A 56 1.65 4.08 -8.48
C ALA A 56 3.17 4.20 -8.28
N ARG A 57 3.60 4.88 -7.21
CA ARG A 57 5.01 4.97 -6.85
C ARG A 57 5.65 3.60 -6.59
N LEU A 58 4.94 2.72 -5.88
CA LEU A 58 5.40 1.35 -5.62
C LEU A 58 5.46 0.49 -6.88
N GLN A 59 4.52 0.67 -7.81
CA GLN A 59 4.49 0.01 -9.13
C GLN A 59 5.68 0.42 -9.99
N GLU A 60 6.19 1.64 -9.83
CA GLU A 60 7.39 2.08 -10.53
C GLU A 60 8.68 1.61 -9.85
N ALA A 61 8.73 1.67 -8.52
CA ALA A 61 9.99 1.49 -7.78
C ALA A 61 10.26 0.06 -7.32
N TRP A 62 9.25 -0.63 -6.77
CA TRP A 62 9.47 -1.85 -5.99
C TRP A 62 8.82 -3.07 -6.62
N LEU A 63 7.53 -2.98 -6.95
CA LEU A 63 6.69 -4.13 -7.31
C LEU A 63 7.20 -4.91 -8.54
N PRO A 64 7.73 -4.29 -9.61
CA PRO A 64 8.28 -5.03 -10.73
C PRO A 64 9.44 -5.94 -10.34
N PHE A 65 10.18 -5.60 -9.28
CA PHE A 65 11.36 -6.35 -8.86
C PHE A 65 11.05 -7.40 -7.79
N ILE A 66 10.10 -7.11 -6.90
CA ILE A 66 9.78 -8.00 -5.76
C ILE A 66 8.57 -8.92 -6.03
N ALA A 67 7.72 -8.56 -6.99
CA ALA A 67 6.51 -9.29 -7.37
C ALA A 67 6.21 -9.19 -8.88
N PRO A 68 7.16 -9.51 -9.78
CA PRO A 68 7.07 -9.28 -11.24
C PRO A 68 5.87 -9.94 -11.94
N HIS A 69 5.32 -11.01 -11.37
CA HIS A 69 4.29 -11.85 -11.99
C HIS A 69 3.03 -12.00 -11.13
N ALA A 70 2.93 -11.23 -10.05
CA ALA A 70 1.86 -11.36 -9.10
C ALA A 70 0.72 -10.40 -9.43
N HIS A 71 -0.51 -10.87 -9.33
CA HIS A 71 -1.67 -9.99 -9.29
C HIS A 71 -1.66 -9.22 -7.96
N VAL A 72 -1.57 -7.89 -8.03
CA VAL A 72 -1.45 -7.02 -6.86
C VAL A 72 -2.83 -6.63 -6.34
N GLN A 73 -3.08 -6.84 -5.05
CA GLN A 73 -4.22 -6.29 -4.32
C GLN A 73 -3.70 -5.30 -3.28
N VAL A 74 -4.39 -4.18 -3.09
CA VAL A 74 -3.97 -3.17 -2.10
C VAL A 74 -4.95 -3.11 -0.95
N LEU A 75 -4.44 -3.25 0.26
CA LEU A 75 -5.16 -3.07 1.51
C LEU A 75 -4.70 -1.77 2.17
N MET A 76 -5.60 -0.81 2.31
CA MET A 76 -5.33 0.37 3.13
C MET A 76 -5.87 0.14 4.53
N MET A 77 -5.05 0.37 5.55
CA MET A 77 -5.56 0.43 6.91
C MET A 77 -5.97 1.84 7.28
N ARG A 78 -7.22 2.00 7.69
CA ARG A 78 -7.66 3.24 8.33
C ARG A 78 -7.35 3.16 9.83
N PRO A 79 -6.72 4.19 10.42
CA PRO A 79 -6.65 4.26 11.86
C PRO A 79 -8.08 4.24 12.41
N GLY A 80 -8.37 3.30 13.30
CA GLY A 80 -9.60 3.36 14.08
C GLY A 80 -9.51 4.58 14.98
N HIS A 81 -10.46 5.50 14.92
CA HIS A 81 -10.53 6.56 15.93
C HIS A 81 -10.88 5.91 17.28
N GLY A 82 -9.88 5.72 18.16
CA GLY A 82 -10.02 5.14 19.52
C GLY A 82 -9.75 3.62 19.62
N ARG A 83 -10.34 2.95 20.63
CA ARG A 83 -10.29 1.47 20.83
C ARG A 83 -11.05 0.67 19.75
N GLY A 84 -11.33 1.26 18.60
CA GLY A 84 -12.08 0.65 17.51
C GLY A 84 -11.24 -0.36 16.72
N LYS A 85 -11.90 -1.40 16.19
CA LYS A 85 -11.28 -2.37 15.27
C LYS A 85 -10.67 -1.64 14.07
N VAL A 86 -9.40 -1.92 13.76
CA VAL A 86 -8.76 -1.51 12.51
C VAL A 86 -9.58 -2.03 11.33
N ARG A 87 -9.94 -1.14 10.40
CA ARG A 87 -10.67 -1.50 9.18
C ARG A 87 -9.71 -1.43 8.00
N ALA A 88 -9.65 -2.52 7.24
CA ALA A 88 -8.94 -2.56 5.97
C ALA A 88 -9.94 -2.29 4.82
N ARG A 89 -9.48 -1.57 3.79
CA ARG A 89 -10.22 -1.42 2.53
C ARG A 89 -9.38 -1.91 1.37
N VAL A 90 -9.96 -2.78 0.55
CA VAL A 90 -9.35 -3.23 -0.71
C VAL A 90 -9.51 -2.13 -1.76
N LEU A 91 -8.43 -1.75 -2.44
CA LEU A 91 -8.52 -1.05 -3.73
C LEU A 91 -8.66 -2.11 -4.82
N ALA A 92 -9.69 -1.99 -5.65
CA ALA A 92 -9.67 -2.63 -6.96
C ALA A 92 -8.59 -1.92 -7.78
N ALA A 93 -7.53 -2.66 -8.14
CA ALA A 93 -6.52 -2.23 -9.10
C ALA A 93 -6.96 -2.67 -10.49
#